data_AF-S0GI58-F1
#
_entry.id   AF-S0GI58-F1
#
_cell.length_a   1.000
_cell.length_b   1.000
_cell.length_c   1.000
_cell.angle_alpha   90.00
_cell.angle_beta   90.00
_cell.angle_gamma   90.00
#
_symmetry.space_group_name_H-M   'P 1'
#
loop_
_entity.id
_entity.type
_entity.pdbx_description
1 polymer ?
#
loop_
_entity_poly.entity_id
_entity_poly.type
_entity_poly.pdbx_seq_one_letter_code
_entity_poly.pdbx_strand_id
1 'polypeptide(L)'
;MKKQHWSESQESFLRENLGKKTLNEIAKELGKTELAVKLYIHRKNIVYRPSVKRNLVLELFRIKLVNPEYFAVTKEFLRAVNINQVRFWKLYRGEESPTDAEYLRLATTLKVSLQEAFEARQLSLFNDNIKIDDTSKCD
;
A
#
# COMPACT_ATOMS: atom_id res chain seq x y z
N MET A 1 11.28 31.70 5.31
CA MET A 1 11.08 30.67 4.27
C MET A 1 10.02 31.14 3.28
N LYS A 2 10.29 31.12 1.97
CA LYS A 2 9.30 31.49 0.94
C LYS A 2 8.20 30.41 0.89
N LYS A 3 6.92 30.81 0.91
CA LYS A 3 5.79 29.90 0.64
C LYS A 3 5.95 29.39 -0.79
N GLN A 4 6.10 28.08 -0.96
CA GLN A 4 6.02 27.50 -2.29
C GLN A 4 4.61 27.66 -2.85
N HIS A 5 4.51 28.22 -4.05
CA HIS A 5 3.26 28.30 -4.78
C HIS A 5 2.91 26.92 -5.38
N TRP A 6 1.62 26.63 -5.45
CA TRP A 6 1.06 25.44 -6.10
C TRP A 6 0.46 25.87 -7.42
N SER A 7 0.93 25.29 -8.54
CA SER A 7 0.28 25.49 -9.84
C SER A 7 -0.93 24.58 -9.99
N GLU A 8 -1.83 24.92 -10.91
CA GLU A 8 -2.98 24.06 -11.25
C GLU A 8 -2.53 22.68 -11.72
N SER A 9 -1.47 22.60 -12.52
CA SER A 9 -0.90 21.32 -12.97
C SER A 9 -0.43 20.43 -11.80
N GLN A 10 0.17 21.03 -10.77
CA GLN A 10 0.60 20.30 -9.57
C GLN A 10 -0.59 19.82 -8.74
N GLU A 11 -1.68 20.60 -8.69
CA GLU A 11 -2.90 20.19 -8.01
C GLU A 11 -3.61 19.04 -8.75
N SER A 12 -3.74 19.11 -10.08
CA SER A 12 -4.33 18.03 -10.87
C SER A 12 -3.54 16.73 -10.71
N PHE A 13 -2.22 16.81 -10.85
CA PHE A 13 -1.33 15.67 -10.62
C PHE A 13 -1.49 15.08 -9.22
N LEU A 14 -1.55 15.93 -8.18
CA LEU A 14 -1.76 15.48 -6.81
C LEU A 14 -3.07 14.69 -6.71
N ARG A 15 -4.20 15.25 -7.17
CA ARG A 15 -5.52 14.61 -7.07
C ARG A 15 -5.60 13.27 -7.78
N GLU A 16 -4.98 13.16 -8.95
CA GLU A 16 -4.97 11.92 -9.74
C GLU A 16 -4.16 10.78 -9.10
N ASN A 17 -3.15 11.13 -8.29
CA ASN A 17 -2.21 10.18 -7.70
C ASN A 17 -2.46 9.88 -6.22
N LEU A 18 -3.29 10.67 -5.53
CA LEU A 18 -3.67 10.41 -4.14
C LEU A 18 -4.36 9.03 -4.02
N GLY A 19 -3.83 8.18 -3.14
CA GLY A 19 -4.29 6.80 -2.93
C GLY A 19 -3.70 5.77 -3.91
N LYS A 20 -3.03 6.19 -4.98
CA LYS A 20 -2.26 5.32 -5.88
C LYS A 20 -0.78 5.27 -5.50
N LYS A 21 -0.24 6.41 -5.08
CA LYS A 21 1.15 6.59 -4.67
C LYS A 21 1.23 7.03 -3.22
N THR A 22 2.36 6.77 -2.58
CA THR A 22 2.65 7.32 -1.27
C THR A 22 2.85 8.84 -1.37
N LEU A 23 2.57 9.57 -0.29
CA LEU A 23 2.78 11.03 -0.26
C LEU A 23 4.25 11.42 -0.50
N ASN A 24 5.19 10.57 -0.09
CA ASN A 24 6.61 10.78 -0.31
C ASN A 24 6.97 10.68 -1.80
N GLU A 25 6.43 9.71 -2.53
CA GLU A 25 6.62 9.58 -3.99
C GLU A 25 6.02 10.78 -4.73
N ILE A 26 4.78 11.17 -4.37
CA ILE A 26 4.14 12.37 -4.93
C ILE A 26 4.97 13.62 -4.66
N ALA A 27 5.51 13.76 -3.44
CA ALA A 27 6.34 14.90 -3.07
C ALA A 27 7.64 14.96 -3.89
N LYS A 28 8.30 13.81 -4.12
CA LYS A 28 9.49 13.72 -4.98
C LYS A 28 9.19 14.13 -6.42
N GLU A 29 8.11 13.62 -7.00
CA GLU A 29 7.70 13.95 -8.39
C GLU A 29 7.32 15.43 -8.54
N LEU A 30 6.74 16.04 -7.50
CA LEU A 30 6.39 17.47 -7.46
C LEU A 30 7.56 18.39 -7.08
N GLY A 31 8.72 17.85 -6.70
CA GLY A 31 9.84 18.65 -6.18
C GLY A 31 9.51 19.37 -4.85
N LYS A 32 8.63 18.78 -4.03
CA LYS A 32 8.17 19.32 -2.74
C LYS A 32 8.55 18.40 -1.60
N THR A 33 8.43 18.88 -0.35
CA THR A 33 8.55 18.02 0.82
C THR A 33 7.22 17.30 1.11
N GLU A 34 7.28 16.10 1.69
CA GLU A 34 6.07 15.34 2.07
C GLU A 34 5.15 16.17 2.98
N LEU A 35 5.75 16.92 3.91
CA LEU A 35 5.01 17.82 4.80
C LEU A 35 4.29 18.94 4.03
N ALA A 36 4.90 19.51 2.99
CA ALA A 36 4.26 20.53 2.16
C ALA A 36 3.03 19.98 1.43
N VAL A 37 3.10 18.73 0.94
CA VAL A 37 1.98 18.02 0.33
C VAL A 37 0.87 17.76 1.35
N LYS A 38 1.20 17.21 2.53
CA LYS A 38 0.23 16.99 3.63
C LYS A 38 -0.51 18.26 4.03
N LEU A 39 0.23 19.36 4.22
CA LEU A 39 -0.35 20.64 4.59
C LEU A 39 -1.22 21.22 3.47
N TYR A 40 -0.88 20.98 2.20
CA TYR A 40 -1.72 21.41 1.08
C TYR A 40 -3.06 20.69 1.07
N ILE A 41 -3.03 19.35 1.17
CA ILE A 41 -4.22 18.51 1.24
C ILE A 41 -5.13 18.95 2.38
N HIS A 42 -4.57 19.17 3.57
CA HIS A 42 -5.31 19.63 4.74
C HIS A 42 -5.96 21.00 4.50
N ARG A 43 -5.21 22.00 3.98
CA ARG A 43 -5.75 23.35 3.70
C ARG A 43 -6.84 23.36 2.64
N LYS A 44 -6.81 22.42 1.70
CA LYS A 44 -7.76 22.30 0.59
C LYS A 44 -8.88 21.29 0.87
N ASN A 45 -8.94 20.71 2.08
CA ASN A 45 -9.90 19.69 2.48
C ASN A 45 -10.01 18.54 1.46
N ILE A 46 -8.89 18.12 0.89
CA ILE A 46 -8.87 17.04 -0.10
C ILE A 46 -9.00 15.71 0.65
N VAL A 47 -10.14 15.04 0.48
CA VAL A 47 -10.35 13.71 1.06
C VAL A 47 -9.62 12.68 0.21
N TYR A 48 -8.74 11.92 0.84
CA TYR A 48 -8.10 10.77 0.20
C TYR A 48 -7.80 9.69 1.22
N ARG A 49 -7.57 8.47 0.72
CA ARG A 49 -7.14 7.33 1.52
C ARG A 49 -5.63 7.15 1.35
N PRO A 50 -4.84 7.17 2.44
CA PRO A 50 -3.44 6.80 2.37
C PRO A 50 -3.29 5.38 1.81
N SER A 51 -2.24 5.16 1.03
CA SER A 51 -1.94 3.86 0.46
C SER A 51 -0.48 3.54 0.70
N VAL A 52 -0.21 2.33 1.18
CA VAL A 52 1.13 1.77 1.25
C VAL A 52 1.54 1.24 -0.11
N LYS A 53 2.84 1.29 -0.41
CA LYS A 53 3.37 0.79 -1.67
C LYS A 53 3.04 -0.69 -1.94
N ARG A 54 2.99 -1.50 -0.87
CA ARG A 54 2.75 -2.95 -0.96
C ARG A 54 1.85 -3.44 0.18
N ASN A 55 0.72 -4.05 -0.18
CA ASN A 55 -0.28 -4.52 0.78
C ASN A 55 -0.02 -5.98 1.17
N LEU A 56 0.88 -6.16 2.15
CA LEU A 56 1.31 -7.47 2.63
C LEU A 56 0.15 -8.33 3.17
N VAL A 57 -0.84 -7.70 3.80
CA VAL A 57 -1.98 -8.43 4.37
C VAL A 57 -2.85 -8.99 3.26
N LEU A 58 -3.19 -8.19 2.24
CA LEU A 58 -3.99 -8.68 1.13
C LEU A 58 -3.26 -9.77 0.32
N GLU A 59 -1.96 -9.63 0.12
CA GLU A 59 -1.13 -10.67 -0.52
C GLU A 59 -1.19 -11.98 0.27
N LEU A 60 -1.03 -11.93 1.60
CA LEU A 60 -1.14 -13.11 2.46
C LEU A 60 -2.50 -13.80 2.34
N PHE A 61 -3.59 -13.03 2.27
CA PHE A 61 -4.93 -13.57 2.10
C PHE A 61 -5.12 -14.23 0.73
N ARG A 62 -4.53 -13.67 -0.33
CA ARG A 62 -4.58 -14.27 -1.69
C ARG A 62 -3.85 -15.60 -1.81
N ILE A 63 -2.86 -15.87 -0.95
CA ILE A 63 -2.20 -17.19 -0.91
C ILE A 63 -3.20 -18.27 -0.52
N LYS A 64 -4.09 -17.98 0.45
CA LYS A 64 -4.98 -18.99 1.02
C LYS A 64 -6.40 -18.97 0.47
N LEU A 65 -6.88 -17.81 0.05
CA LEU A 65 -8.25 -17.60 -0.39
C LEU A 65 -8.25 -17.24 -1.88
N VAL A 66 -9.06 -17.96 -2.65
CA VAL A 66 -9.30 -17.64 -4.08
C VAL A 66 -9.89 -16.24 -4.21
N ASN A 67 -10.92 -15.94 -3.41
CA ASN A 67 -11.58 -14.64 -3.34
C ASN A 67 -11.49 -14.09 -1.92
N PRO A 68 -10.46 -13.28 -1.61
CA PRO A 68 -10.29 -12.74 -0.25
C PRO A 68 -11.41 -11.77 0.15
N GLU A 69 -12.13 -11.19 -0.82
CA GLU A 69 -13.28 -10.31 -0.58
C GLU A 69 -14.45 -11.00 0.13
N TYR A 70 -14.57 -12.32 0.02
CA TYR A 70 -15.60 -13.10 0.72
C TYR A 70 -15.24 -13.40 2.18
N PHE A 71 -14.08 -12.98 2.64
CA PHE A 71 -13.67 -13.20 4.02
C PHE A 71 -14.49 -12.36 4.99
N ALA A 72 -15.34 -13.03 5.76
CA ALA A 72 -16.07 -12.41 6.86
C ALA A 72 -15.21 -12.37 8.13
N VAL A 73 -14.81 -11.17 8.54
CA VAL A 73 -14.01 -10.95 9.75
C VAL A 73 -14.85 -11.27 10.99
N THR A 74 -14.49 -12.31 11.73
CA THR A 74 -15.16 -12.70 12.99
C THR A 74 -14.44 -12.12 14.21
N LYS A 75 -15.15 -12.04 15.36
CA LYS A 75 -14.55 -11.57 16.63
C LYS A 75 -13.50 -12.56 17.14
N GLU A 76 -13.67 -13.83 16.85
CA GLU A 76 -12.77 -14.92 17.21
C GLU A 76 -11.46 -14.79 16.43
N PHE A 77 -11.55 -14.50 15.13
CA PHE A 77 -10.40 -14.22 14.29
C PHE A 77 -9.61 -13.00 14.79
N LEU A 78 -10.30 -11.89 15.07
CA LEU A 78 -9.66 -10.67 15.58
C LEU A 78 -8.96 -10.89 16.93
N ARG A 79 -9.55 -11.72 17.81
CA ARG A 79 -8.94 -12.13 19.08
C ARG A 79 -7.70 -13.01 18.85
N ALA A 80 -7.77 -13.99 17.95
CA ALA A 80 -6.65 -14.87 17.64
C ALA A 80 -5.45 -14.09 17.07
N VAL A 81 -5.72 -13.12 16.20
CA VAL A 81 -4.70 -12.26 15.59
C VAL A 81 -4.28 -11.13 16.54
N ASN A 82 -5.00 -10.90 17.64
CA ASN A 82 -4.78 -9.81 18.59
C ASN A 82 -4.73 -8.43 17.88
N ILE A 83 -5.75 -8.13 17.07
CA ILE A 83 -5.91 -6.87 16.33
C ILE A 83 -7.35 -6.36 16.47
N ASN A 84 -7.51 -5.04 16.62
CA ASN A 84 -8.82 -4.39 16.60
C ASN A 84 -9.40 -4.37 15.16
N GLN A 85 -10.72 -4.50 15.02
CA GLN A 85 -11.45 -4.45 13.76
C GLN A 85 -11.06 -3.24 12.87
N VAL A 86 -10.94 -2.04 13.44
CA VAL A 86 -10.54 -0.85 12.68
C VAL A 86 -9.12 -0.99 12.12
N ARG A 87 -8.18 -1.46 12.96
CA ARG A 87 -6.78 -1.68 12.58
C ARG A 87 -6.70 -2.76 11.49
N PHE A 88 -7.41 -3.87 11.65
CA PHE A 88 -7.47 -4.93 10.64
C PHE A 88 -7.87 -4.38 9.28
N TRP A 89 -8.94 -3.59 9.23
CA TRP A 89 -9.43 -3.05 7.96
C TRP A 89 -8.50 -2.03 7.32
N LYS A 90 -7.79 -1.22 8.12
CA LYS A 90 -6.73 -0.35 7.61
C LYS A 90 -5.61 -1.16 6.96
N LEU A 91 -5.18 -2.24 7.61
CA LEU A 91 -4.15 -3.14 7.07
C LEU A 91 -4.63 -3.85 5.80
N TYR A 92 -5.82 -4.45 5.84
CA TYR A 92 -6.39 -5.21 4.73
C TYR A 92 -6.57 -4.37 3.46
N ARG A 93 -6.92 -3.08 3.62
CA ARG A 93 -7.08 -2.14 2.49
C ARG A 93 -5.79 -1.46 2.07
N GLY A 94 -4.68 -1.75 2.74
CA GLY A 94 -3.37 -1.17 2.42
C GLY A 94 -3.23 0.29 2.83
N GLU A 95 -3.95 0.74 3.86
CA GLU A 95 -3.79 2.10 4.40
C GLU A 95 -2.55 2.21 5.30
N GLU A 96 -2.24 1.12 6.00
CA GLU A 96 -1.13 1.01 6.94
C GLU A 96 -0.40 -0.33 6.73
N SER A 97 0.90 -0.37 7.02
CA SER A 97 1.67 -1.61 7.00
C SER A 97 1.52 -2.38 8.32
N PRO A 98 1.45 -3.72 8.28
CA PRO A 98 1.43 -4.52 9.50
C PRO A 98 2.81 -4.46 10.18
N THR A 99 2.82 -4.57 11.50
CA THR A 99 4.04 -4.91 12.24
C THR A 99 4.39 -6.39 12.03
N ASP A 100 5.64 -6.77 12.26
CA ASP A 100 6.09 -8.16 12.09
C ASP A 100 5.26 -9.12 12.95
N ALA A 101 4.94 -8.73 14.19
CA ALA A 101 4.14 -9.55 15.09
C ALA A 101 2.67 -9.68 14.61
N GLU A 102 2.07 -8.61 14.07
CA GLU A 102 0.74 -8.67 13.45
C GLU A 102 0.74 -9.59 12.23
N TYR A 103 1.76 -9.48 11.38
CA TYR A 103 1.92 -10.29 10.18
C TYR A 103 2.07 -11.79 10.50
N LEU A 104 2.93 -12.13 11.47
CA LEU A 104 3.13 -13.51 11.90
C LEU A 104 1.84 -14.13 12.45
N ARG A 105 1.10 -13.41 13.30
CA ARG A 105 -0.18 -13.92 13.84
C ARG A 105 -1.24 -14.11 12.76
N LEU A 106 -1.30 -13.21 11.77
CA LEU A 106 -2.17 -13.38 10.60
C LEU A 106 -1.80 -14.65 9.82
N ALA A 107 -0.52 -14.84 9.52
CA ALA A 107 -0.05 -16.00 8.77
C ALA A 107 -0.33 -17.32 9.51
N THR A 108 -0.04 -17.38 10.81
CA THR A 108 -0.34 -18.54 11.66
C THR A 108 -1.84 -18.83 11.71
N THR A 109 -2.69 -17.81 11.88
CA THR A 109 -4.14 -17.99 11.95
C THR A 109 -4.73 -18.47 10.62
N LEU A 110 -4.19 -18.00 9.50
CA LEU A 110 -4.56 -18.44 8.15
C LEU A 110 -3.94 -19.79 7.75
N LYS A 111 -3.09 -20.37 8.60
CA LYS A 111 -2.31 -21.59 8.32
C LYS A 111 -1.51 -21.48 7.02
N VAL A 112 -0.91 -20.32 6.79
CA VAL A 112 0.07 -20.11 5.72
C VAL A 112 1.45 -20.27 6.34
N SER A 113 2.27 -21.15 5.76
CA SER A 113 3.63 -21.33 6.25
C SER A 113 4.48 -20.08 5.98
N LEU A 114 5.47 -19.83 6.83
CA LEU A 114 6.39 -18.71 6.64
C LEU A 114 7.13 -18.81 5.31
N GLN A 115 7.41 -20.04 4.85
CA GLN A 115 8.03 -20.31 3.56
C GLN A 115 7.12 -19.92 2.39
N GLU A 116 5.87 -20.37 2.36
CA GLU A 116 4.90 -19.98 1.31
C GLU A 116 4.69 -18.46 1.27
N ALA A 117 4.59 -17.83 2.45
CA ALA A 117 4.47 -16.38 2.57
C ALA A 117 5.73 -15.64 2.08
N PHE A 118 6.91 -16.23 2.28
CA PHE A 118 8.18 -15.68 1.81
C PHE A 118 8.38 -15.89 0.31
N GLU A 119 8.09 -17.07 -0.23
CA GLU A 119 8.17 -17.38 -1.65
C GLU A 119 7.23 -16.49 -2.48
N ALA A 120 5.98 -16.32 -2.05
CA ALA A 120 5.05 -15.37 -2.65
C ALA A 120 5.59 -13.94 -2.62
N ARG A 121 6.33 -13.58 -1.55
CA ARG A 121 6.97 -12.26 -1.42
C ARG A 121 8.15 -12.07 -2.37
N GLN A 122 8.93 -13.12 -2.61
CA GLN A 122 10.12 -13.10 -3.47
C GLN A 122 9.76 -13.14 -4.96
N LEU A 123 8.79 -13.96 -5.37
CA LEU A 123 8.37 -14.06 -6.78
C LEU A 123 7.97 -12.69 -7.37
N SER A 124 7.35 -11.82 -6.56
CA SER A 124 6.99 -10.48 -7.01
C SER A 124 8.20 -9.52 -7.13
N LEU A 125 9.33 -9.79 -6.48
CA LEU A 125 10.52 -8.93 -6.54
C LEU A 125 11.30 -9.13 -7.86
N PHE A 126 11.16 -10.29 -8.49
CA PHE A 126 11.84 -10.61 -9.75
C PHE A 126 11.03 -10.22 -10.99
N ASN A 127 9.71 -10.07 -10.89
CA ASN A 127 8.88 -9.60 -12.01
C ASN A 127 9.05 -8.09 -12.30
N ASP A 128 9.36 -7.26 -11.31
CA ASP A 128 9.55 -5.81 -11.49
C ASP A 128 10.91 -5.43 -12.12
N ASN A 129 11.83 -6.39 -12.27
CA ASN A 129 13.18 -6.16 -12.83
C ASN A 129 13.32 -6.53 -14.31
N ILE A 130 12.25 -7.03 -14.96
CA ILE A 130 12.26 -7.25 -16.40
C ILE A 130 11.62 -6.02 -17.07
N LYS A 131 12.36 -4.92 -17.13
CA LYS A 131 12.18 -3.99 -18.25
C LYS A 131 12.83 -4.67 -19.44
N ILE A 132 12.02 -5.31 -20.27
CA ILE A 132 12.44 -5.69 -21.62
C ILE A 132 12.61 -4.36 -22.35
N ASP A 133 13.85 -3.92 -22.51
CA ASP A 133 14.22 -2.88 -23.45
C ASP A 133 13.97 -3.42 -24.86
N ASP A 134 12.69 -3.43 -25.29
CA ASP A 134 12.33 -3.65 -26.68
C ASP A 134 12.61 -2.38 -27.48
N THR A 135 13.91 -2.12 -27.70
CA THR A 135 14.38 -1.34 -28.84
C THR A 135 15.28 -2.23 -29.70
N SER A 136 14.71 -3.29 -30.25
CA SER A 136 15.18 -3.84 -31.52
C SER A 136 14.72 -2.88 -32.62
N LYS A 137 15.57 -1.90 -32.92
CA LYS A 137 15.63 -1.30 -34.26
C LYS A 137 15.89 -2.45 -35.23
N CYS A 138 14.92 -2.74 -36.09
CA CYS A 138 15.21 -3.38 -37.36
C CYS A 138 15.65 -2.26 -38.31
N ASP A 139 16.91 -2.33 -38.72
CA ASP A 139 17.43 -1.70 -39.93
C ASP A 139 16.81 -2.34 -41.19
#